data_AF-A0A524FFH0-F1
#
_entry.id   AF-A0A524FFH0-F1
#
_cell.length_a   1.000
_cell.length_b   1.000
_cell.length_c   1.000
_cell.angle_alpha   90.00
_cell.angle_beta   90.00
_cell.angle_gamma   90.00
#
_symmetry.space_group_name_H-M   'P 1'
#
loop_
_entity.id
_entity.type
_entity.pdbx_description
1 polymer ?
#
loop_
_entity_poly.entity_id
_entity_poly.type
_entity_poly.pdbx_seq_one_letter_code
_entity_poly.pdbx_strand_id
1 'polypeptide(L)' 'MVLFDYFEDVANGIQFLIALGSVIGMLGFILGLTFFIFGSSRLRLKMLGVMITSIILISICGVHTGTKYFHIY' A
#
# COMPACT_ATOMS: atom_id res chain seq x y z
N MET A 1 -21.78 24.12 -10.07
CA MET A 1 -21.43 24.24 -8.65
C MET A 1 -21.53 22.88 -7.96
N VAL A 2 -22.69 22.21 -7.90
CA VAL A 2 -22.84 20.91 -7.21
C VAL A 2 -22.01 19.74 -7.80
N LEU A 3 -21.83 19.70 -9.12
CA LEU A 3 -21.02 18.65 -9.76
C LEU A 3 -19.54 18.74 -9.37
N PHE A 4 -18.98 19.95 -9.21
CA PHE A 4 -17.58 20.14 -8.82
C PHE A 4 -17.33 19.73 -7.37
N ASP A 5 -18.25 20.03 -6.45
CA ASP A 5 -18.18 19.56 -5.05
C ASP A 5 -18.18 18.02 -4.97
N TYR A 6 -19.01 17.35 -5.78
CA TYR A 6 -19.02 15.88 -5.85
C TYR A 6 -17.69 15.30 -6.32
N PHE A 7 -17.05 15.91 -7.33
CA PHE A 7 -15.74 15.47 -7.79
C PHE A 7 -14.65 15.70 -6.74
N GLU A 8 -14.76 16.76 -5.95
CA GLU A 8 -13.83 17.08 -4.88
C GLU A 8 -13.92 16.07 -3.72
N ASP A 9 -15.14 15.73 -3.29
CA ASP A 9 -15.36 14.69 -2.27
C ASP A 9 -14.91 13.31 -2.75
N VAL A 10 -15.17 12.96 -4.01
CA VAL A 10 -14.68 11.71 -4.62
C VAL A 10 -13.15 11.69 -4.67
N ALA A 11 -12.51 12.80 -5.02
CA ALA A 11 -11.05 12.91 -5.04
C ALA A 11 -10.45 12.76 -3.63
N ASN A 12 -11.11 13.25 -2.59
CA ASN A 12 -10.71 13.01 -1.19
C ASN A 12 -10.90 11.55 -0.77
N GLY A 13 -11.99 10.92 -1.19
CA GLY A 13 -12.22 9.49 -0.96
C GLY A 13 -11.14 8.60 -1.60
N ILE A 14 -10.74 8.92 -2.84
CA ILE A 14 -9.67 8.20 -3.54
C ILE A 14 -8.33 8.38 -2.81
N GLN A 15 -8.02 9.58 -2.32
CA GLN A 15 -6.81 9.83 -1.54
C GLN A 15 -6.77 9.01 -0.26
N PHE A 16 -7.89 8.93 0.45
CA PHE A 16 -8.01 8.07 1.63
C PHE A 16 -7.81 6.59 1.29
N LEU A 17 -8.37 6.13 0.17
CA LEU A 17 -8.21 4.75 -0.29
C LEU A 17 -6.74 4.41 -0.65
N ILE A 18 -6.02 5.36 -1.25
CA ILE A 18 -4.59 5.23 -1.55
C ILE A 18 -3.77 5.15 -0.26
N ALA A 19 -4.07 6.01 0.73
CA ALA A 19 -3.40 5.97 2.03
C ALA A 19 -3.66 4.64 2.77
N LEU A 20 -4.91 4.15 2.77
CA LEU A 20 -5.25 2.84 3.31
C LEU A 20 -4.52 1.71 2.58
N GLY A 21 -4.44 1.78 1.25
CA GLY A 21 -3.67 0.84 0.43
C GLY A 21 -2.20 0.79 0.85
N SER A 22 -1.59 1.94 1.12
CA SER A 22 -0.20 2.01 1.60
C SER A 22 -0.02 1.34 2.97
N VAL A 23 -0.96 1.56 3.91
CA VAL A 23 -0.91 0.93 5.25
C VAL A 23 -1.07 -0.60 5.14
N ILE A 24 -2.03 -1.06 4.34
CA ILE A 24 -2.26 -2.50 4.10
C ILE A 24 -1.04 -3.13 3.42
N GLY A 25 -0.46 -2.46 2.43
CA GLY A 25 0.75 -2.89 1.75
C GLY A 25 1.91 -3.05 2.74
N MET A 26 2.12 -2.07 3.61
CA MET A 26 3.17 -2.10 4.64
C MET A 26 2.96 -3.25 5.64
N LEU A 27 1.72 -3.46 6.12
CA LEU A 27 1.38 -4.60 6.98
C LEU A 27 1.63 -5.94 6.29
N GLY A 28 1.23 -6.06 5.02
CA GLY A 28 1.47 -7.26 4.20
C GLY A 28 2.96 -7.53 4.00
N PHE A 29 3.77 -6.48 3.82
CA PHE A 29 5.22 -6.61 3.71
C PHE A 29 5.86 -7.07 5.03
N ILE A 30 5.48 -6.48 6.16
CA ILE A 30 5.98 -6.88 7.50
C ILE A 30 5.61 -8.34 7.81
N LEU A 31 4.37 -8.74 7.53
CA LEU A 31 3.93 -10.13 7.68
C LEU A 31 4.74 -11.05 6.76
N GLY A 32 4.89 -10.70 5.48
CA GLY A 32 5.68 -11.45 4.51
C GLY A 32 7.12 -11.66 4.98
N LEU A 33 7.76 -10.63 5.52
CA LEU A 33 9.12 -10.67 6.06
C LEU A 33 9.21 -11.56 7.32
N THR A 34 8.24 -11.44 8.22
CA THR A 34 8.16 -12.24 9.45
C THR A 34 8.03 -13.73 9.12
N PHE A 35 7.13 -14.09 8.20
CA PHE A 35 6.95 -15.46 7.73
C PHE A 35 8.12 -15.95 6.87
N PHE A 36 8.86 -15.07 6.19
CA PHE A 36 10.07 -15.45 5.47
C PHE A 36 11.21 -15.85 6.41
N ILE A 37 11.33 -15.18 7.56
CA ILE A 37 12.34 -15.47 8.59
C ILE A 37 11.94 -16.69 9.44
N PHE A 38 10.69 -16.76 9.93
CA PHE A 38 10.22 -17.83 10.82
C PHE A 38 9.66 -19.06 10.10
N GLY A 39 9.34 -18.96 8.81
CA GLY A 39 8.61 -19.99 8.08
C GLY A 39 9.47 -21.12 7.51
N SER A 40 8.90 -22.33 7.51
CA SER A 40 9.47 -23.52 6.87
C SER A 40 9.63 -23.35 5.35
N SER A 41 10.58 -24.08 4.73
CA SER A 41 10.99 -23.87 3.33
C SER A 41 9.86 -23.97 2.31
N ARG A 42 8.83 -24.78 2.59
CA ARG A 42 7.65 -24.95 1.74
C ARG A 42 6.71 -23.72 1.75
N LEU A 43 6.68 -22.96 2.85
CA LEU A 43 5.90 -21.73 2.98
C LEU A 43 6.64 -20.50 2.43
N ARG A 44 7.99 -20.51 2.44
CA ARG A 44 8.82 -19.42 1.90
C ARG A 44 8.52 -19.09 0.44
N LEU A 45 8.31 -20.10 -0.40
CA LEU A 45 8.00 -19.92 -1.83
C LEU A 45 6.64 -19.23 -2.06
N LYS A 46 5.62 -19.60 -1.28
CA LYS A 46 4.31 -18.94 -1.34
C LYS A 46 4.36 -17.52 -0.76
N MET A 47 5.14 -17.31 0.30
CA MET A 47 5.31 -16.01 0.94
C MET A 47 6.12 -15.01 0.09
N LEU A 48 7.01 -15.50 -0.78
CA LEU A 48 7.71 -14.66 -1.75
C LEU A 48 6.75 -13.93 -2.69
N GLY A 49 5.67 -14.59 -3.10
CA GLY A 49 4.61 -13.96 -3.90
C GLY A 49 3.91 -12.82 -3.15
N VAL A 50 3.62 -13.02 -1.85
CA VAL A 50 3.00 -11.99 -0.98
C VAL A 50 3.93 -10.80 -0.78
N MET A 51 5.24 -11.04 -0.64
CA MET A 51 6.25 -9.97 -0.58
C MET A 51 6.30 -9.15 -1.87
N ILE A 52 6.30 -9.79 -3.04
CA ILE A 52 6.36 -9.08 -4.32
C ILE A 52 5.11 -8.23 -4.53
N THR A 53 3.92 -8.78 -4.27
CA THR A 53 2.67 -8.02 -4.42
C THR A 53 2.61 -6.84 -3.45
N SER A 54 3.06 -7.02 -2.20
CA SER A 54 3.12 -5.91 -1.22
C SER A 54 4.15 -4.84 -1.60
N ILE A 55 5.31 -5.19 -2.16
CA ILE A 55 6.28 -4.20 -2.68
C ILE A 55 5.68 -3.38 -3.82
N ILE A 56 4.96 -4.01 -4.75
CA ILE A 56 4.29 -3.30 -5.86
C ILE A 56 3.21 -2.37 -5.32
N LEU A 57 2.41 -2.86 -4.37
CA LEU A 57 1.32 -2.09 -3.74
C LEU A 57 1.85 -0.89 -2.96
N ILE A 58 2.94 -1.06 -2.20
CA ILE A 58 3.65 0.04 -1.51
C ILE A 58 4.29 0.99 -2.51
N SER A 59 4.84 0.52 -3.63
CA SER A 59 5.44 1.43 -4.61
C SER A 59 4.38 2.33 -5.25
N ILE A 60 3.22 1.79 -5.61
CA ILE A 60 2.15 2.57 -6.25
C ILE A 60 1.47 3.47 -5.22
N CYS A 61 1.04 2.92 -4.09
CA CYS A 61 0.33 3.68 -3.07
C CYS A 61 1.27 4.58 -2.26
N GLY A 62 2.43 4.08 -1.87
CA GLY A 62 3.40 4.78 -1.00
C GLY A 62 4.12 5.92 -1.69
N VAL A 63 4.43 5.86 -3.00
CA VAL A 63 4.98 7.03 -3.72
C VAL A 63 3.93 8.15 -3.78
N HIS A 64 2.66 7.80 -4.05
CA HIS A 64 1.58 8.77 -4.13
C HIS A 64 1.21 9.36 -2.75
N THR A 65 1.39 8.58 -1.68
CA THR A 65 1.17 9.02 -0.30
C THR A 65 2.37 9.83 0.23
N GLY A 66 3.60 9.44 -0.10
CA GLY A 66 4.84 10.08 0.34
C GLY A 66 5.04 11.48 -0.26
N THR A 67 4.71 11.67 -1.53
CA THR A 67 4.80 13.00 -2.16
C THR A 67 3.74 13.96 -1.63
N LYS A 68 2.52 13.49 -1.35
CA LYS A 68 1.41 14.33 -0.88
C LYS A 68 1.41 14.61 0.63
N TYR A 69 1.70 13.61 1.46
CA TYR A 69 1.61 13.74 2.93
C TYR A 69 2.95 14.03 3.60
N PHE A 70 4.05 13.50 3.05
CA PHE A 70 5.38 13.73 3.63
C PHE A 70 6.17 14.84 2.93
N HIS A 71 5.64 15.41 1.83
CA HIS A 71 6.24 16.57 1.14
C HIS A 71 7.74 16.38 0.88
N ILE A 72 8.17 15.14 0.59
CA ILE A 72 9.57 14.81 0.33
C ILE A 72 9.87 15.28 -1.10
N TYR A 73 10.32 16.53 -1.21
CA TYR A 73 10.99 17.07 -2.39
C TYR A 73 12.47 17.25 -2.06
#